data_AF-G7LI41-F1
#
_entry.id   AF-G7LI41-F1
#
_cell.length_a   1.000
_cell.length_b   1.000
_cell.length_c   1.000
_cell.angle_alpha   90.00
_cell.angle_beta   90.00
_cell.angle_gamma   90.00
#
_symmetry.space_group_name_H-M   'P 1'
#
loop_
_entity.id
_entity.type
_entity.pdbx_description
1 polymer ?
#
loop_
_entity_poly.entity_id
_entity_poly.type
_entity_poly.pdbx_seq_one_letter_code
_entity_poly.pdbx_strand_id
1 'polypeptide(L)'
;MRILRLGLLLALASGFAAICIYITGLSEPSVYLSYHLTDEEAESLLSLHNSFQKCVSANGLGLKAASSSDYCQTTISFPSDTIPKWKDPKTGELEALSFDFNLCEAVATWEQVRNSTTILTKEFIDSLPNGWEEYAWRRINKGIQLNRCENRTLCMEKLSLVLPETSPYFPRQYGRCAVIGNSGDLLKTRFGKEIDGYDVVLRENGAPTQNYTEYVGRKSTFRLLNRGSAKALDKVVELDEQRKEVLIVKTTIHDIMNKMIKELPIRNPVYLMLGASFGSAAKGTGLKALEFALSMCDSVDMYGFTVDPGYKEWTRYFSESRQGHTPLHGRAYYQMMECLGVSKIYLLVITAIGKHLKTVKFSIMKLILSSGGRKLK
;
A
#
# COMPACT_ATOMS: atom_id res chain seq x y z
N MET A 1 -50.30 6.44 35.25
CA MET A 1 -49.13 6.10 36.09
C MET A 1 -48.65 4.65 36.00
N ARG A 2 -49.51 3.63 36.00
CA ARG A 2 -49.07 2.21 35.94
C ARG A 2 -48.40 1.80 34.61
N ILE A 3 -48.89 2.31 33.48
CA ILE A 3 -48.35 1.98 32.14
C ILE A 3 -46.94 2.58 31.94
N LEU A 4 -46.70 3.80 32.42
CA LEU A 4 -45.38 4.43 32.35
C LEU A 4 -44.34 3.70 33.21
N ARG A 5 -44.74 3.17 34.38
CA ARG A 5 -43.88 2.33 35.23
C ARG A 5 -43.57 0.99 34.56
N LEU A 6 -44.54 0.39 33.88
CA LEU A 6 -44.33 -0.85 33.13
C LEU A 6 -43.39 -0.64 31.93
N GLY A 7 -43.55 0.47 31.21
CA GLY A 7 -42.68 0.86 30.09
C GLY A 7 -41.24 1.16 30.55
N LEU A 8 -41.07 1.83 31.69
CA LEU A 8 -39.75 2.07 32.27
C LEU A 8 -39.07 0.78 32.75
N LEU A 9 -39.83 -0.15 33.35
CA LEU A 9 -39.32 -1.46 33.76
C LEU A 9 -38.90 -2.32 32.56
N LEU A 10 -39.66 -2.29 31.46
CA LEU A 10 -39.31 -2.97 30.21
C LEU A 10 -38.06 -2.35 29.55
N ALA A 11 -37.96 -1.02 29.54
CA ALA A 11 -36.78 -0.32 29.02
C ALA A 11 -35.52 -0.61 29.85
N LEU A 12 -35.64 -0.59 31.19
CA LEU A 12 -34.54 -0.94 32.10
C LEU A 12 -34.15 -2.42 31.96
N ALA A 13 -35.10 -3.34 31.83
CA ALA A 13 -34.81 -4.76 31.60
C ALA A 13 -34.10 -4.98 30.25
N SER A 14 -34.51 -4.27 29.19
CA SER A 14 -33.84 -4.35 27.87
C SER A 14 -32.44 -3.72 27.89
N GLY A 15 -32.26 -2.61 28.62
CA GLY A 15 -30.96 -1.98 28.82
C GLY A 15 -30.03 -2.84 29.67
N PHE A 16 -30.55 -3.48 30.72
CA PHE A 16 -29.79 -4.41 31.54
C PHE A 16 -29.44 -5.69 30.77
N ALA A 17 -30.33 -6.19 29.91
CA ALA A 17 -30.01 -7.30 29.01
C ALA A 17 -28.93 -6.92 27.98
N ALA A 18 -28.98 -5.72 27.40
CA ALA A 18 -27.96 -5.22 26.48
C ALA A 18 -26.61 -4.99 27.17
N ILE A 19 -26.62 -4.47 28.41
CA ILE A 19 -25.43 -4.33 29.25
C ILE A 19 -24.91 -5.70 29.68
N CYS A 20 -25.78 -6.66 30.01
CA CYS A 20 -25.37 -8.03 30.30
C CYS A 20 -24.79 -8.70 29.05
N ILE A 21 -25.34 -8.51 27.84
CA ILE A 21 -24.76 -9.02 26.59
C ILE A 21 -23.43 -8.32 26.26
N TYR A 22 -23.31 -7.03 26.54
CA TYR A 22 -22.06 -6.28 26.38
C TYR A 22 -21.00 -6.74 27.39
N ILE A 23 -21.39 -6.95 28.65
CA ILE A 23 -20.52 -7.42 29.72
C ILE A 23 -20.18 -8.89 29.51
N THR A 24 -21.11 -9.80 29.24
CA THR A 24 -20.79 -11.22 28.95
C THR A 24 -20.09 -11.38 27.61
N GLY A 25 -20.39 -10.54 26.61
CA GLY A 25 -19.68 -10.50 25.33
C GLY A 25 -18.26 -9.93 25.41
N LEU A 26 -17.94 -9.15 26.44
CA LEU A 26 -16.58 -8.66 26.74
C LEU A 26 -15.90 -9.38 27.92
N SER A 27 -16.64 -10.19 28.67
CA SER A 27 -16.20 -10.84 29.93
C SER A 27 -16.43 -12.35 29.89
N GLU A 28 -16.16 -13.00 28.76
CA GLU A 28 -15.64 -14.37 28.79
C GLU A 28 -14.10 -14.32 28.77
N PRO A 29 -13.41 -14.51 29.91
CA PRO A 29 -11.97 -14.75 29.95
C PRO A 29 -11.61 -16.18 29.52
N SER A 30 -12.49 -16.91 28.82
CA SER A 30 -12.30 -18.32 28.52
C SER A 30 -12.90 -18.73 27.17
N VAL A 31 -12.44 -18.11 26.09
CA VAL A 31 -12.39 -18.82 24.79
C VAL A 31 -11.06 -18.52 24.09
N TYR A 32 -9.96 -18.95 24.70
CA TYR A 32 -8.81 -19.43 23.92
C TYR A 32 -9.25 -20.69 23.16
N LEU A 33 -10.17 -20.57 22.19
CA LEU A 33 -10.38 -21.64 21.23
C LEU A 33 -9.10 -21.70 20.40
N SER A 34 -8.34 -22.78 20.52
CA SER A 34 -7.49 -23.21 19.43
C SER A 34 -8.40 -23.34 18.21
N TYR A 35 -8.28 -22.42 17.26
CA TYR A 35 -8.95 -22.60 15.98
C TYR A 35 -8.30 -23.83 15.33
N HIS A 36 -8.98 -24.96 15.36
CA HIS A 36 -8.55 -26.15 14.65
C HIS A 36 -8.92 -25.97 13.19
N LEU A 37 -7.90 -25.88 12.34
CA LEU A 37 -8.07 -25.88 10.89
C LEU A 37 -8.83 -27.13 10.47
N THR A 38 -9.83 -26.96 9.62
CA THR A 38 -10.40 -28.11 8.89
C THR A 38 -9.36 -28.67 7.92
N ASP A 39 -9.48 -29.95 7.55
CA ASP A 39 -8.54 -30.58 6.62
C ASP A 39 -8.48 -29.83 5.28
N GLU A 40 -9.61 -29.33 4.78
CA GLU A 40 -9.71 -28.54 3.55
C GLU A 40 -8.99 -27.18 3.66
N GLU A 41 -9.09 -26.52 4.82
CA GLU A 41 -8.38 -25.26 5.09
C GLU A 41 -6.87 -25.49 5.20
N ALA A 42 -6.44 -26.57 5.86
CA ALA A 42 -5.03 -26.95 5.96
C ALA A 42 -4.45 -27.30 4.58
N GLU A 43 -5.17 -28.06 3.76
CA GLU A 43 -4.79 -28.37 2.37
C GLU A 43 -4.67 -27.10 1.52
N SER A 44 -5.60 -26.15 1.68
CA SER A 44 -5.58 -24.87 0.98
C SER A 44 -4.34 -24.03 1.35
N LEU A 45 -3.99 -23.99 2.64
CA LEU A 45 -2.79 -23.29 3.12
C LEU A 45 -1.51 -23.98 2.64
N LEU A 46 -1.43 -25.31 2.68
CA LEU A 46 -0.32 -26.08 2.12
C LEU A 46 -0.15 -25.82 0.62
N SER A 47 -1.25 -25.78 -0.12
CA SER A 47 -1.25 -25.48 -1.55
C SER A 47 -0.75 -24.06 -1.85
N LEU A 48 -1.18 -23.07 -1.06
CA LEU A 48 -0.66 -21.70 -1.14
C LEU A 48 0.85 -21.68 -0.92
N HIS A 49 1.32 -22.33 0.15
CA HIS A 49 2.72 -22.34 0.54
C HIS A 49 3.60 -23.00 -0.54
N ASN A 50 3.19 -24.17 -1.02
CA ASN A 50 3.87 -24.88 -2.11
C ASN A 50 3.93 -24.06 -3.40
N SER A 51 2.82 -23.40 -3.76
CA SER A 51 2.75 -22.53 -4.93
C SER A 51 3.67 -21.31 -4.78
N PHE A 52 3.69 -20.71 -3.59
CA PHE A 52 4.55 -19.59 -3.25
C PHE A 52 6.03 -19.96 -3.40
N GLN A 53 6.47 -21.06 -2.80
CA GLN A 53 7.87 -21.52 -2.89
C GLN A 53 8.31 -21.83 -4.32
N LYS A 54 7.44 -22.49 -5.11
CA LYS A 54 7.69 -22.75 -6.53
C LYS A 54 7.86 -21.45 -7.30
N CYS A 55 6.99 -20.46 -7.06
CA CYS A 55 7.11 -19.15 -7.69
C CYS A 55 8.40 -18.43 -7.29
N VAL A 56 8.75 -18.37 -6.00
CA VAL A 56 10.00 -17.73 -5.55
C VAL A 56 11.22 -18.42 -6.15
N SER A 57 11.21 -19.75 -6.26
CA SER A 57 12.33 -20.49 -6.86
C SER A 57 12.47 -20.23 -8.36
N ALA A 58 11.35 -20.09 -9.08
CA ALA A 58 11.35 -19.86 -10.52
C ALA A 58 11.65 -18.39 -10.89
N ASN A 59 11.07 -17.45 -10.14
CA ASN A 59 11.03 -16.03 -10.50
C ASN A 59 11.88 -15.16 -9.58
N GLY A 60 12.30 -15.67 -8.42
CA GLY A 60 12.98 -14.90 -7.38
C GLY A 60 14.42 -14.49 -7.67
N LEU A 61 14.97 -14.81 -8.84
CA LEU A 61 16.35 -14.46 -9.23
C LEU A 61 17.36 -14.88 -8.15
N GLY A 62 17.32 -16.16 -7.77
CA GLY A 62 18.19 -16.76 -6.75
C GLY A 62 17.66 -16.71 -5.31
N LEU A 63 16.55 -16.01 -5.04
CA LEU A 63 15.87 -16.09 -3.76
C LEU A 63 15.33 -17.50 -3.50
N LYS A 64 15.32 -17.91 -2.23
CA LYS A 64 14.72 -19.17 -1.76
C LYS A 64 13.69 -18.86 -0.68
N ALA A 65 12.55 -19.53 -0.73
CA ALA A 65 11.53 -19.46 0.31
C ALA A 65 11.50 -20.79 1.09
N ALA A 66 11.70 -20.74 2.39
CA ALA A 66 11.61 -21.90 3.28
C ALA A 66 10.27 -21.92 4.01
N SER A 67 9.72 -23.12 4.19
CA SER A 67 8.53 -23.33 5.02
C SER A 67 8.90 -23.36 6.49
N SER A 68 8.06 -22.75 7.30
CA SER A 68 8.06 -22.93 8.75
C SER A 68 7.06 -24.03 9.14
N SER A 69 7.09 -24.44 10.40
CA SER A 69 6.03 -25.29 10.97
C SER A 69 4.67 -24.58 11.02
N ASP A 70 4.67 -23.25 11.02
CA ASP A 70 3.45 -22.42 10.92
C ASP A 70 3.12 -22.20 9.44
N TYR A 71 1.91 -22.60 9.03
CA TYR A 71 1.44 -22.58 7.63
C TYR A 71 1.50 -21.19 6.99
N CYS A 72 1.38 -20.13 7.81
CA CYS A 72 1.40 -18.75 7.35
C CYS A 72 2.80 -18.14 7.32
N GLN A 73 3.79 -18.75 7.97
CA GLN A 73 5.14 -18.20 8.10
C GLN A 73 6.07 -18.74 7.01
N THR A 74 6.82 -17.84 6.38
CA THR A 74 7.88 -18.20 5.44
C THR A 74 9.08 -17.29 5.62
N THR A 75 10.28 -17.83 5.39
CA THR A 75 11.51 -17.06 5.35
C THR A 75 12.00 -17.00 3.91
N ILE A 76 12.15 -15.80 3.37
CA ILE A 76 12.82 -15.58 2.08
C ILE A 76 14.28 -15.27 2.36
N SER A 77 15.19 -16.05 1.78
CA SER A 77 16.63 -15.89 1.92
C SER A 77 17.31 -15.61 0.58
N PHE A 78 18.32 -14.76 0.64
CA PHE A 78 19.19 -14.43 -0.48
C PHE A 78 20.26 -15.52 -0.70
N PRO A 79 20.84 -15.61 -1.91
CA PRO A 79 22.02 -16.44 -2.15
C PRO A 79 23.13 -16.15 -1.14
N SER A 80 23.84 -17.19 -0.68
CA SER A 80 24.88 -17.09 0.36
C SER A 80 26.09 -16.25 -0.04
N ASP A 81 26.30 -16.05 -1.33
CA ASP A 81 27.32 -15.18 -1.94
C ASP A 81 26.86 -13.72 -2.08
N THR A 82 25.64 -13.39 -1.65
CA THR A 82 25.13 -12.01 -1.64
C THR A 82 25.91 -11.18 -0.62
N ILE A 83 26.51 -10.08 -1.06
CA ILE A 83 27.24 -9.15 -0.19
C ILE A 83 26.30 -7.98 0.18
N PRO A 84 25.86 -7.86 1.45
CA PRO A 84 25.06 -6.72 1.87
C PRO A 84 25.91 -5.45 1.86
N LYS A 85 25.49 -4.45 1.07
CA LYS A 85 26.26 -3.22 0.85
C LYS A 85 25.84 -2.07 1.78
N TRP A 86 24.74 -2.24 2.50
CA TRP A 86 24.18 -1.18 3.33
C TRP A 86 24.29 -1.51 4.80
N LYS A 87 24.55 -0.45 5.55
CA LYS A 87 24.73 -0.44 6.98
C LYS A 87 23.69 0.48 7.59
N ASP A 88 22.96 0.00 8.58
CA ASP A 88 21.98 0.81 9.29
C ASP A 88 22.68 2.01 9.95
N PRO A 89 22.26 3.26 9.68
CA PRO A 89 22.93 4.44 10.23
C PRO A 89 22.84 4.57 11.76
N LYS A 90 21.87 3.92 12.39
CA LYS A 90 21.65 3.95 13.85
C LYS A 90 22.37 2.81 14.55
N THR A 91 22.23 1.57 14.06
CA THR A 91 22.81 0.40 14.72
C THR A 91 24.22 0.07 14.22
N GLY A 92 24.56 0.50 13.01
CA GLY A 92 25.81 0.09 12.37
C GLY A 92 25.81 -1.37 11.92
N GLU A 93 24.67 -2.05 11.87
CA GLU A 93 24.60 -3.43 11.39
C GLU A 93 24.41 -3.48 9.87
N LEU A 94 24.96 -4.50 9.22
CA LEU A 94 24.69 -4.75 7.81
C LEU A 94 23.24 -5.22 7.63
N GLU A 95 22.64 -4.92 6.48
CA GLU A 95 21.32 -5.43 6.16
C GLU A 95 21.30 -6.97 6.19
N ALA A 96 20.25 -7.55 6.78
CA ALA A 96 20.04 -8.98 6.81
C ALA A 96 19.90 -9.58 5.40
N LEU A 97 20.22 -10.88 5.27
CA LEU A 97 20.07 -11.65 4.03
C LEU A 97 18.87 -12.61 4.06
N SER A 98 18.10 -12.60 5.14
CA SER A 98 16.89 -13.42 5.32
C SER A 98 15.81 -12.60 5.99
N PHE A 99 14.58 -12.74 5.51
CA PHE A 99 13.44 -11.98 6.00
C PHE A 99 12.23 -12.89 6.18
N ASP A 100 11.61 -12.80 7.35
CA ASP A 100 10.41 -13.54 7.70
C ASP A 100 9.16 -12.78 7.26
N PHE A 101 8.20 -13.50 6.71
CA PHE A 101 6.92 -12.98 6.26
C PHE A 101 5.76 -13.86 6.72
N ASN A 102 4.67 -13.20 7.07
CA ASN A 102 3.37 -13.83 7.28
C ASN A 102 2.53 -13.70 5.99
N LEU A 103 2.43 -14.79 5.22
CA LEU A 103 1.72 -14.83 3.95
C LEU A 103 0.21 -14.60 4.12
N CYS A 104 -0.37 -15.14 5.17
CA CYS A 104 -1.80 -15.00 5.47
C CYS A 104 -2.15 -13.55 5.79
N GLU A 105 -1.40 -12.93 6.70
CA GLU A 105 -1.57 -11.52 7.03
C GLU A 105 -1.36 -10.62 5.80
N ALA A 106 -0.37 -10.93 4.97
CA ALA A 106 -0.16 -10.22 3.71
C ALA A 106 -1.38 -10.32 2.79
N VAL A 107 -1.90 -11.53 2.54
CA VAL A 107 -3.10 -11.74 1.70
C VAL A 107 -4.30 -10.97 2.25
N ALA A 108 -4.59 -11.10 3.55
CA ALA A 108 -5.72 -10.41 4.17
C ALA A 108 -5.59 -8.88 4.09
N THR A 109 -4.41 -8.35 4.39
CA THR A 109 -4.15 -6.91 4.32
C THR A 109 -4.33 -6.39 2.90
N TRP A 110 -3.80 -7.10 1.89
CA TRP A 110 -3.94 -6.68 0.50
C TRP A 110 -5.37 -6.77 -0.03
N GLU A 111 -6.16 -7.74 0.41
CA GLU A 111 -7.58 -7.78 0.06
C GLU A 111 -8.39 -6.70 0.78
N GLN A 112 -8.04 -6.34 2.01
CA GLN A 112 -8.61 -5.17 2.69
C GLN A 112 -8.32 -3.88 1.91
N VAL A 113 -7.09 -3.71 1.43
CA VAL A 113 -6.73 -2.56 0.58
C VAL A 113 -7.55 -2.55 -0.71
N ARG A 114 -7.71 -3.69 -1.39
CA ARG A 114 -8.50 -3.81 -2.63
C ARG A 114 -10.00 -3.54 -2.44
N ASN A 115 -10.49 -3.58 -1.20
CA ASN A 115 -11.90 -3.34 -0.85
C ASN A 115 -12.08 -2.03 -0.07
N SER A 116 -11.07 -1.16 -0.04
CA SER A 116 -11.12 0.14 0.62
C SER A 116 -10.64 1.24 -0.32
N THR A 117 -10.76 2.49 0.12
CA THR A 117 -10.24 3.66 -0.60
C THR A 117 -9.06 4.22 0.19
N THR A 118 -8.07 4.72 -0.52
CA THR A 118 -6.75 5.11 0.03
C THR A 118 -6.50 6.62 -0.01
N ILE A 119 -7.53 7.40 -0.34
CA ILE A 119 -7.52 8.87 -0.25
C ILE A 119 -8.12 9.29 1.08
N LEU A 120 -7.44 10.21 1.76
CA LEU A 120 -7.93 10.80 2.98
C LEU A 120 -9.12 11.70 2.64
N THR A 121 -10.26 11.45 3.28
CA THR A 121 -11.48 12.22 3.13
C THR A 121 -11.84 12.90 4.44
N LYS A 122 -12.65 13.95 4.36
CA LYS A 122 -13.22 14.59 5.55
C LYS A 122 -14.19 13.66 6.26
N GLU A 123 -15.02 12.92 5.52
CA GLU A 123 -15.90 11.87 6.06
C GLU A 123 -15.13 10.89 6.96
N PHE A 124 -13.96 10.42 6.50
CA PHE A 124 -13.12 9.53 7.30
C PHE A 124 -12.65 10.19 8.60
N ILE A 125 -12.17 11.43 8.54
CA ILE A 125 -11.71 12.17 9.73
C ILE A 125 -12.88 12.38 10.71
N ASP A 126 -14.06 12.75 10.21
CA ASP A 126 -15.25 13.02 11.01
C ASP A 126 -15.80 11.74 11.66
N SER A 127 -15.55 10.57 11.07
CA SER A 127 -15.94 9.28 11.64
C SER A 127 -15.06 8.82 12.81
N LEU A 128 -13.86 9.39 12.97
CA LEU A 128 -12.93 9.02 14.04
C LEU A 128 -13.22 9.80 15.34
N PRO A 129 -13.21 9.14 16.51
CA PRO A 129 -13.17 9.83 17.79
C PRO A 129 -11.95 10.76 17.85
N ASN A 130 -12.18 12.05 18.05
CA ASN A 130 -11.13 13.08 18.05
C ASN A 130 -10.29 13.10 16.75
N GLY A 131 -10.87 12.73 15.60
CA GLY A 131 -10.16 12.64 14.32
C GLY A 131 -9.43 13.94 13.94
N TRP A 132 -10.01 15.10 14.23
CA TRP A 132 -9.35 16.38 14.01
C TRP A 132 -8.12 16.58 14.91
N GLU A 133 -8.27 16.26 16.20
CA GLU A 133 -7.29 16.54 17.25
C GLU A 133 -6.17 15.53 17.37
N GLU A 134 -6.37 14.32 16.87
CA GLU A 134 -5.39 13.24 16.96
C GLU A 134 -4.83 12.84 15.59
N TYR A 135 -5.63 13.01 14.53
CA TYR A 135 -5.27 12.55 13.19
C TYR A 135 -5.02 13.72 12.21
N ALA A 136 -6.02 14.57 11.96
CA ALA A 136 -5.94 15.63 10.94
C ALA A 136 -4.78 16.60 11.18
N TRP A 137 -4.56 17.01 12.43
CA TRP A 137 -3.45 17.89 12.79
C TRP A 137 -2.07 17.33 12.39
N ARG A 138 -1.88 16.00 12.44
CA ARG A 138 -0.63 15.33 12.03
C ARG A 138 -0.41 15.34 10.52
N ARG A 139 -1.46 15.62 9.74
CA ARG A 139 -1.40 15.74 8.28
C ARG A 139 -0.93 17.13 7.83
N ILE A 140 -0.82 18.10 8.75
CA ILE A 140 -0.36 19.47 8.47
C ILE A 140 1.06 19.64 9.04
N ASN A 141 2.02 20.00 8.19
CA ASN A 141 3.39 20.25 8.63
C ASN A 141 3.46 21.54 9.46
N LYS A 142 4.14 21.50 10.62
CA LYS A 142 4.10 22.55 11.67
C LYS A 142 2.71 22.73 12.32
N GLY A 143 1.82 21.74 12.21
CA GLY A 143 0.50 21.74 12.84
C GLY A 143 0.49 21.87 14.37
N ILE A 144 1.63 21.77 15.06
CA ILE A 144 1.72 22.09 16.50
C ILE A 144 1.30 23.54 16.80
N GLN A 145 1.46 24.45 15.84
CA GLN A 145 1.02 25.85 15.94
C GLN A 145 -0.51 26.00 15.85
N LEU A 146 -1.22 24.94 15.46
CA LEU A 146 -2.68 24.90 15.34
C LEU A 146 -3.35 24.29 16.59
N ASN A 147 -2.61 24.16 17.70
CA ASN A 147 -3.06 23.57 18.96
C ASN A 147 -3.93 22.31 18.78
N ARG A 148 -3.40 21.29 18.09
CA ARG A 148 -4.13 20.05 17.79
C ARG A 148 -5.52 20.28 17.16
N CYS A 149 -5.63 21.24 16.25
CA CYS A 149 -6.90 21.56 15.59
C CYS A 149 -8.08 21.89 16.54
N GLU A 150 -7.82 22.43 17.74
CA GLU A 150 -8.86 22.96 18.64
C GLU A 150 -9.76 23.95 17.89
N ASN A 151 -9.16 24.83 17.08
CA ASN A 151 -9.90 25.60 16.07
C ASN A 151 -10.00 24.79 14.77
N ARG A 152 -11.09 24.03 14.64
CA ARG A 152 -11.38 23.18 13.48
C ARG A 152 -11.39 23.96 12.16
N THR A 153 -11.90 25.20 12.17
CA THR A 153 -11.99 26.04 10.96
C THR A 153 -10.61 26.33 10.38
N LEU A 154 -9.63 26.64 11.23
CA LEU A 154 -8.27 26.92 10.79
C LEU A 154 -7.58 25.68 10.21
N CYS A 155 -7.79 24.50 10.80
CA CYS A 155 -7.29 23.25 10.23
C CYS A 155 -7.98 22.89 8.91
N MET A 156 -9.29 23.10 8.82
CA MET A 156 -10.05 22.91 7.57
C MET A 156 -9.52 23.81 6.45
N GLU A 157 -9.21 25.08 6.73
CA GLU A 157 -8.63 25.99 5.74
C GLU A 157 -7.34 25.41 5.12
N LYS A 158 -6.48 24.82 5.96
CA LYS A 158 -5.21 24.22 5.52
C LYS A 158 -5.37 22.94 4.71
N LEU A 159 -6.44 22.18 4.92
CA LEU A 159 -6.67 20.89 4.26
C LEU A 159 -7.66 20.96 3.09
N SER A 160 -8.49 22.00 3.03
CA SER A 160 -9.61 22.14 2.08
C SER A 160 -9.25 21.93 0.60
N LEU A 161 -8.03 22.30 0.19
CA LEU A 161 -7.58 22.15 -1.20
C LEU A 161 -7.26 20.69 -1.59
N VAL A 162 -7.08 19.81 -0.62
CA VAL A 162 -6.58 18.44 -0.84
C VAL A 162 -7.39 17.35 -0.13
N LEU A 163 -8.41 17.76 0.60
CA LEU A 163 -9.26 16.91 1.43
C LEU A 163 -10.67 16.91 0.84
N PRO A 164 -11.02 15.93 -0.02
CA PRO A 164 -12.37 15.81 -0.53
C PRO A 164 -13.34 15.42 0.60
N GLU A 165 -14.62 15.78 0.44
CA GLU A 165 -15.68 15.44 1.40
C GLU A 165 -15.83 13.91 1.51
N THR A 166 -15.92 13.22 0.37
CA THR A 166 -16.05 11.75 0.25
C THR A 166 -15.01 11.19 -0.72
N SER A 167 -14.94 9.86 -0.84
CA SER A 167 -13.96 9.20 -1.71
C SER A 167 -14.17 9.58 -3.19
N PRO A 168 -13.10 9.96 -3.93
CA PRO A 168 -13.22 10.33 -5.35
C PRO A 168 -13.34 9.11 -6.28
N TYR A 169 -13.28 7.89 -5.75
CA TYR A 169 -13.46 6.64 -6.48
C TYR A 169 -14.04 5.56 -5.57
N PHE A 170 -14.56 4.50 -6.17
CA PHE A 170 -14.97 3.29 -5.46
C PHE A 170 -13.95 2.15 -5.70
N PRO A 171 -13.85 1.18 -4.78
CA PRO A 171 -12.88 0.10 -4.93
C PRO A 171 -13.01 -0.64 -6.27
N ARG A 172 -11.88 -0.94 -6.92
CA ARG A 172 -11.82 -1.64 -8.21
C ARG A 172 -12.62 -0.97 -9.35
N GLN A 173 -12.67 0.36 -9.36
CA GLN A 173 -13.31 1.14 -10.42
C GLN A 173 -12.72 0.93 -11.83
N TYR A 174 -11.44 0.56 -11.93
CA TYR A 174 -10.72 0.41 -13.20
C TYR A 174 -10.29 -1.04 -13.45
N GLY A 175 -10.18 -1.45 -14.72
CA GLY A 175 -9.79 -2.82 -15.07
C GLY A 175 -8.28 -3.07 -14.94
N ARG A 176 -7.49 -2.44 -15.81
CA ARG A 176 -6.04 -2.64 -15.89
C ARG A 176 -5.29 -1.35 -15.60
N CYS A 177 -4.40 -1.41 -14.62
CA CYS A 177 -3.56 -0.27 -14.25
C CYS A 177 -2.08 -0.59 -14.34
N ALA A 178 -1.29 0.38 -14.78
CA ALA A 178 0.16 0.30 -14.78
C ALA A 178 0.74 1.25 -13.72
N VAL A 179 1.65 0.75 -12.89
CA VAL A 179 2.46 1.55 -11.98
C VAL A 179 3.87 1.65 -12.56
N ILE A 180 4.34 2.87 -12.79
CA ILE A 180 5.64 3.12 -13.42
C ILE A 180 6.60 3.69 -12.38
N GLY A 181 7.54 2.85 -11.99
CA GLY A 181 8.67 3.21 -11.14
C GLY A 181 9.73 4.00 -11.91
N ASN A 182 10.87 4.22 -11.25
CA ASN A 182 11.89 5.15 -11.74
C ASN A 182 13.20 4.48 -12.16
N SER A 183 13.30 3.15 -12.13
CA SER A 183 14.54 2.42 -12.45
C SER A 183 15.03 2.72 -13.87
N GLY A 184 16.35 2.86 -14.03
CA GLY A 184 17.02 2.97 -15.33
C GLY A 184 16.81 1.77 -16.24
N ASP A 185 16.41 0.62 -15.68
CA ASP A 185 16.10 -0.58 -16.45
C ASP A 185 14.94 -0.41 -17.43
N LEU A 186 14.08 0.57 -17.20
CA LEU A 186 13.04 0.94 -18.16
C LEU A 186 13.62 1.27 -19.54
N LEU A 187 14.88 1.72 -19.64
CA LEU A 187 15.54 2.03 -20.91
C LEU A 187 16.01 0.78 -21.68
N LYS A 188 15.96 -0.40 -21.08
CA LYS A 188 16.41 -1.65 -21.73
C LYS A 188 15.30 -2.27 -22.60
N THR A 189 14.04 -1.91 -22.36
CA THR A 189 12.89 -2.46 -23.08
C THR A 189 11.87 -1.37 -23.45
N ARG A 190 11.36 -1.41 -24.67
CA ARG A 190 10.45 -0.39 -25.22
C ARG A 190 8.98 -0.65 -24.81
N PHE A 191 8.67 -0.50 -23.52
CA PHE A 191 7.32 -0.74 -22.98
C PHE A 191 6.30 0.36 -23.30
N GLY A 192 6.69 1.46 -23.95
CA GLY A 192 5.86 2.67 -24.00
C GLY A 192 4.48 2.47 -24.63
N LYS A 193 4.39 1.71 -25.73
CA LYS A 193 3.10 1.39 -26.37
C LYS A 193 2.21 0.52 -25.49
N GLU A 194 2.80 -0.42 -24.76
CA GLU A 194 2.08 -1.31 -23.86
C GLU A 194 1.52 -0.53 -22.66
N ILE A 195 2.35 0.31 -22.04
CA ILE A 195 1.98 1.18 -20.91
C ILE A 195 0.82 2.11 -21.29
N ASP A 196 0.86 2.70 -22.48
CA ASP A 196 -0.19 3.62 -22.94
C ASP A 196 -1.54 2.92 -23.18
N GLY A 197 -1.55 1.58 -23.29
CA GLY A 197 -2.75 0.76 -23.47
C GLY A 197 -3.50 0.42 -22.17
N TYR A 198 -2.98 0.77 -21.00
CA TYR A 198 -3.67 0.55 -19.71
C TYR A 198 -4.79 1.56 -19.51
N ASP A 199 -5.82 1.23 -18.72
CA ASP A 199 -6.92 2.16 -18.40
C ASP A 199 -6.39 3.36 -17.60
N VAL A 200 -5.52 3.08 -16.63
CA VAL A 200 -4.89 4.05 -15.74
C VAL A 200 -3.38 3.84 -15.72
N VAL A 201 -2.63 4.94 -15.80
CA VAL A 201 -1.16 4.93 -15.61
C VAL A 201 -0.81 5.80 -14.42
N LEU A 202 -0.19 5.20 -13.41
CA LEU A 202 0.28 5.85 -12.19
C LEU A 202 1.79 6.03 -12.26
N ARG A 203 2.24 7.28 -12.16
CA ARG A 203 3.67 7.65 -12.12
C ARG A 203 4.08 8.14 -10.74
N GLU A 204 5.38 8.21 -10.50
CA GLU A 204 5.90 8.60 -9.19
C GLU A 204 6.86 9.78 -9.27
N ASN A 205 6.70 10.74 -8.36
CA ASN A 205 7.64 11.82 -8.13
C ASN A 205 7.91 12.65 -9.40
N GLY A 206 9.12 13.21 -9.54
CA GLY A 206 9.52 14.02 -10.70
C GLY A 206 9.97 13.21 -11.93
N ALA A 207 9.34 12.07 -12.22
CA ALA A 207 9.73 11.21 -13.34
C ALA A 207 9.11 11.69 -14.67
N PRO A 208 9.92 12.14 -15.65
CA PRO A 208 9.43 12.69 -16.91
C PRO A 208 9.03 11.61 -17.91
N THR A 209 8.14 11.94 -18.85
CA THR A 209 7.85 11.09 -20.01
C THR A 209 8.50 11.61 -21.30
N GLN A 210 8.68 12.93 -21.40
CA GLN A 210 9.33 13.57 -22.54
C GLN A 210 10.73 12.97 -22.76
N ASN A 211 11.07 12.72 -24.02
CA ASN A 211 12.30 12.02 -24.47
C ASN A 211 12.40 10.52 -24.09
N TYR A 212 11.48 9.99 -23.27
CA TYR A 212 11.46 8.59 -22.86
C TYR A 212 10.20 7.83 -23.31
N THR A 213 9.36 8.45 -24.14
CA THR A 213 8.02 7.94 -24.47
C THR A 213 8.02 6.55 -25.09
N GLU A 214 9.08 6.18 -25.81
CA GLU A 214 9.25 4.84 -26.37
C GLU A 214 9.39 3.75 -25.30
N TYR A 215 9.94 4.12 -24.15
CA TYR A 215 10.24 3.22 -23.03
C TYR A 215 9.16 3.25 -21.96
N VAL A 216 8.69 4.44 -21.59
CA VAL A 216 7.80 4.63 -20.43
C VAL A 216 6.40 5.11 -20.80
N GLY A 217 6.11 5.31 -22.09
CA GLY A 217 4.80 5.78 -22.57
C GLY A 217 4.59 7.29 -22.37
N ARG A 218 3.47 7.80 -22.89
CA ARG A 218 3.02 9.20 -22.75
C ARG A 218 1.89 9.35 -21.74
N LYS A 219 1.05 8.32 -21.59
CA LYS A 219 -0.14 8.37 -20.75
C LYS A 219 0.25 8.55 -19.29
N SER A 220 -0.45 9.45 -18.60
CA SER A 220 -0.35 9.60 -17.16
C SER A 220 -1.71 10.05 -16.63
N THR A 221 -2.23 9.32 -15.65
CA THR A 221 -3.54 9.60 -15.05
C THR A 221 -3.37 10.13 -13.64
N PHE A 222 -2.49 9.49 -12.86
CA PHE A 222 -2.20 9.85 -11.49
C PHE A 222 -0.70 9.99 -11.29
N ARG A 223 -0.30 10.84 -10.35
CA ARG A 223 1.09 10.95 -9.92
C ARG A 223 1.21 10.98 -8.40
N LEU A 224 1.92 10.01 -7.83
CA LEU A 224 2.18 9.93 -6.41
C LEU A 224 3.46 10.70 -6.04
N LEU A 225 3.35 11.62 -5.08
CA LEU A 225 4.41 12.55 -4.68
C LEU A 225 4.93 12.23 -3.28
N ASN A 226 6.23 11.98 -3.18
CA ASN A 226 6.94 12.03 -1.92
C ASN A 226 7.14 13.48 -1.42
N ARG A 227 7.72 13.64 -0.22
CA ARG A 227 7.95 14.95 0.38
C ARG A 227 8.81 15.89 -0.48
N GLY A 228 9.84 15.36 -1.15
CA GLY A 228 10.73 16.17 -1.99
C GLY A 228 10.00 16.71 -3.22
N SER A 229 9.26 15.84 -3.91
CA SER A 229 8.53 16.20 -5.13
C SER A 229 7.34 17.10 -4.82
N ALA A 230 6.63 16.86 -3.71
CA ALA A 230 5.52 17.72 -3.30
C ALA A 230 5.97 19.15 -2.92
N LYS A 231 7.24 19.33 -2.49
CA LYS A 231 7.83 20.65 -2.29
C LYS A 231 8.24 21.34 -3.59
N ALA A 232 8.45 20.58 -4.66
CA ALA A 232 8.81 21.08 -6.00
C ALA A 232 7.63 20.88 -6.96
N LEU A 233 6.43 21.27 -6.52
CA LEU A 233 5.19 21.03 -7.24
C LEU A 233 5.15 21.78 -8.58
N ASP A 234 5.74 22.97 -8.63
CA ASP A 234 5.99 23.76 -9.84
C ASP A 234 6.66 22.90 -10.94
N LYS A 235 7.74 22.21 -10.59
CA LYS A 235 8.48 21.34 -11.52
C LYS A 235 7.71 20.08 -11.89
N VAL A 236 6.90 19.56 -10.97
CA VAL A 236 6.10 18.36 -11.22
C VAL A 236 4.98 18.64 -12.21
N VAL A 237 4.30 19.78 -12.07
CA VAL A 237 3.17 20.17 -12.94
C VAL A 237 3.63 20.41 -14.38
N GLU A 238 4.89 20.80 -14.58
CA GLU A 238 5.50 20.96 -15.90
C GLU A 238 5.79 19.63 -16.63
N LEU A 239 5.79 18.49 -15.93
CA LEU A 239 6.03 17.18 -16.54
C LEU A 239 4.88 16.70 -17.42
N ASP A 240 3.67 17.21 -17.19
CA ASP A 240 2.49 16.95 -18.01
C ASP A 240 2.08 18.24 -18.72
N GLU A 241 2.36 18.32 -20.02
CA GLU A 241 1.98 19.46 -20.87
C GLU A 241 0.48 19.76 -20.81
N GLN A 242 -0.36 18.75 -20.59
CA GLN A 242 -1.82 18.94 -20.48
C GLN A 242 -2.25 19.39 -19.08
N ARG A 243 -1.41 19.18 -18.06
CA ARG A 243 -1.66 19.47 -16.63
C ARG A 243 -2.93 18.80 -16.10
N LYS A 244 -3.24 17.61 -16.62
CA LYS A 244 -4.41 16.77 -16.31
C LYS A 244 -4.07 15.59 -15.40
N GLU A 245 -2.84 15.45 -14.93
CA GLU A 245 -2.56 14.47 -13.87
C GLU A 245 -3.34 14.82 -12.58
N VAL A 246 -3.96 13.82 -11.97
CA VAL A 246 -4.40 13.91 -10.57
C VAL A 246 -3.18 13.68 -9.67
N LEU A 247 -2.90 14.61 -8.76
CA LEU A 247 -1.70 14.55 -7.93
C LEU A 247 -2.03 14.00 -6.54
N ILE A 248 -1.30 12.97 -6.11
CA ILE A 248 -1.52 12.34 -4.81
C ILE A 248 -0.32 12.63 -3.91
N VAL A 249 -0.54 13.32 -2.79
CA VAL A 249 0.49 13.68 -1.82
C VAL A 249 0.46 12.67 -0.68
N LYS A 250 1.54 11.91 -0.51
CA LYS A 250 1.62 10.89 0.56
C LYS A 250 2.18 11.40 1.89
N THR A 251 2.58 12.68 1.93
CA THR A 251 3.20 13.32 3.09
C THR A 251 2.24 14.30 3.76
N THR A 252 2.76 15.23 4.54
CA THR A 252 2.01 16.33 5.14
C THR A 252 1.87 17.51 4.19
N ILE A 253 0.82 18.31 4.38
CA ILE A 253 0.61 19.56 3.64
C ILE A 253 1.37 20.70 4.29
N HIS A 254 1.83 21.62 3.44
CA HIS A 254 2.55 22.81 3.81
C HIS A 254 1.84 24.05 3.26
N ASP A 255 1.95 25.19 3.93
CA ASP A 255 1.40 26.46 3.46
C ASP A 255 1.88 26.85 2.06
N ILE A 256 3.17 26.63 1.80
CA ILE A 256 3.78 26.85 0.48
C ILE A 256 3.12 25.94 -0.57
N MET A 257 2.79 24.70 -0.21
CA MET A 257 2.10 23.78 -1.11
C MET A 257 0.68 24.25 -1.41
N ASN A 258 -0.06 24.72 -0.41
CA ASN A 258 -1.39 25.30 -0.61
C ASN A 258 -1.35 26.52 -1.52
N LYS A 259 -0.32 27.38 -1.35
CA LYS A 259 -0.08 28.51 -2.24
C LYS A 259 0.18 28.04 -3.68
N MET A 260 1.08 27.06 -3.86
CA MET A 260 1.37 26.48 -5.17
C MET A 260 0.13 25.84 -5.82
N ILE A 261 -0.71 25.10 -5.08
CA ILE A 261 -1.93 24.49 -5.61
C ILE A 261 -2.91 25.55 -6.12
N LYS A 262 -2.98 26.72 -5.46
CA LYS A 262 -3.85 27.84 -5.89
C LYS A 262 -3.31 28.60 -7.10
N GLU A 263 -1.99 28.79 -7.17
CA GLU A 263 -1.34 29.66 -8.16
C GLU A 263 -0.90 28.92 -9.42
N LEU A 264 -0.57 27.62 -9.29
CA LEU A 264 -0.16 26.82 -10.43
C LEU A 264 -1.39 26.39 -11.26
N PRO A 265 -1.24 26.31 -12.58
CA PRO A 265 -2.30 25.94 -13.51
C PRO A 265 -2.58 24.43 -13.55
N ILE A 266 -2.86 23.83 -12.39
CA ILE A 266 -3.24 22.42 -12.23
C ILE A 266 -4.72 22.26 -12.63
N ARG A 267 -5.03 21.37 -13.59
CA ARG A 267 -6.41 21.22 -14.09
C ARG A 267 -7.23 20.19 -13.33
N ASN A 268 -6.56 19.27 -12.64
CA ASN A 268 -7.20 18.19 -11.89
C ASN A 268 -6.86 18.26 -10.40
N PRO A 269 -7.66 17.60 -9.54
CA PRO A 269 -7.49 17.70 -8.10
C PRO A 269 -6.14 17.22 -7.59
N VAL A 270 -5.74 17.77 -6.45
CA VAL A 270 -4.65 17.27 -5.62
C VAL A 270 -5.28 16.60 -4.40
N TYR A 271 -4.82 15.41 -4.02
CA TYR A 271 -5.37 14.68 -2.88
C TYR A 271 -4.30 14.28 -1.88
N LEU A 272 -4.70 14.15 -0.62
CA LEU A 272 -3.88 13.49 0.40
C LEU A 272 -4.11 11.98 0.40
N MET A 273 -3.03 11.21 0.40
CA MET A 273 -3.12 9.77 0.64
C MET A 273 -3.41 9.52 2.13
N LEU A 274 -4.39 8.68 2.42
CA LEU A 274 -4.65 8.08 3.73
C LEU A 274 -3.59 7.01 3.99
N GLY A 275 -3.57 6.00 3.11
CA GLY A 275 -2.64 4.89 3.17
C GLY A 275 -2.99 3.83 4.21
N ALA A 276 -2.70 2.56 3.93
CA ALA A 276 -2.72 1.45 4.87
C ALA A 276 -1.37 1.31 5.60
N SER A 277 -1.37 0.75 6.81
CA SER A 277 -0.15 0.47 7.55
C SER A 277 0.35 -0.94 7.22
N PHE A 278 1.50 -1.05 6.57
CA PHE A 278 2.10 -2.33 6.16
C PHE A 278 3.38 -2.67 6.93
N GLY A 279 3.51 -2.19 8.17
CA GLY A 279 4.72 -2.38 8.97
C GLY A 279 5.95 -1.62 8.45
N SER A 280 7.14 -1.99 8.94
CA SER A 280 8.40 -1.28 8.66
C SER A 280 8.95 -1.48 7.25
N ALA A 281 8.66 -2.63 6.63
CA ALA A 281 9.11 -3.05 5.29
C ALA A 281 8.58 -2.16 4.15
N ALA A 282 7.52 -1.41 4.42
CA ALA A 282 6.56 -0.96 3.42
C ALA A 282 6.41 0.57 3.32
N LYS A 283 7.54 1.30 3.36
CA LYS A 283 7.55 2.78 3.43
C LYS A 283 7.85 3.49 2.10
N GLY A 284 8.27 2.74 1.08
CA GLY A 284 8.65 3.28 -0.23
C GLY A 284 7.50 3.98 -0.94
N THR A 285 7.81 4.96 -1.80
CA THR A 285 6.79 5.57 -2.69
C THR A 285 6.19 4.49 -3.60
N GLY A 286 7.03 3.59 -4.12
CA GLY A 286 6.60 2.51 -5.03
C GLY A 286 5.51 1.62 -4.47
N LEU A 287 5.68 1.23 -3.21
CA LEU A 287 4.68 0.40 -2.56
C LEU A 287 3.39 1.16 -2.27
N LYS A 288 3.48 2.45 -1.94
CA LYS A 288 2.31 3.32 -1.80
C LYS A 288 1.60 3.56 -3.14
N ALA A 289 2.36 3.58 -4.23
CA ALA A 289 1.79 3.65 -5.57
C ALA A 289 1.04 2.34 -5.90
N LEU A 290 1.65 1.19 -5.59
CA LEU A 290 0.98 -0.10 -5.72
C LEU A 290 -0.29 -0.19 -4.86
N GLU A 291 -0.23 0.27 -3.61
CA GLU A 291 -1.38 0.33 -2.71
C GLU A 291 -2.54 1.13 -3.30
N PHE A 292 -2.24 2.35 -3.76
CA PHE A 292 -3.24 3.20 -4.40
C PHE A 292 -3.82 2.57 -5.67
N ALA A 293 -2.97 1.94 -6.50
CA ALA A 293 -3.43 1.24 -7.70
C ALA A 293 -4.33 0.04 -7.36
N LEU A 294 -3.97 -0.78 -6.37
CA LEU A 294 -4.75 -1.95 -5.98
C LEU A 294 -6.08 -1.60 -5.34
N SER A 295 -6.20 -0.46 -4.67
CA SER A 295 -7.49 -0.02 -4.15
C SER A 295 -8.46 0.39 -5.26
N MET A 296 -7.97 0.88 -6.40
CA MET A 296 -8.83 1.36 -7.50
C MET A 296 -8.91 0.43 -8.72
N CYS A 297 -8.08 -0.61 -8.82
CA CYS A 297 -7.95 -1.44 -10.03
C CYS A 297 -8.14 -2.94 -9.79
N ASP A 298 -8.74 -3.64 -10.75
CA ASP A 298 -8.84 -5.11 -10.73
C ASP A 298 -7.47 -5.78 -10.82
N SER A 299 -6.62 -5.27 -11.72
CA SER A 299 -5.27 -5.77 -11.97
C SER A 299 -4.25 -4.64 -12.08
N VAL A 300 -3.05 -4.90 -11.57
CA VAL A 300 -1.95 -3.95 -11.53
C VAL A 300 -0.67 -4.61 -12.02
N ASP A 301 -0.08 -3.97 -13.02
CA ASP A 301 1.20 -4.35 -13.63
C ASP A 301 2.24 -3.27 -13.29
N MET A 302 3.41 -3.68 -12.82
CA MET A 302 4.46 -2.79 -12.34
C MET A 302 5.66 -2.80 -13.28
N TYR A 303 6.17 -1.62 -13.64
CA TYR A 303 7.32 -1.43 -14.52
C TYR A 303 8.39 -0.58 -13.83
N GLY A 304 9.67 -0.91 -14.01
CA GLY A 304 10.76 -0.08 -13.48
C GLY A 304 10.96 -0.15 -11.96
N PHE A 305 10.64 -1.30 -11.36
CA PHE A 305 10.84 -1.62 -9.94
C PHE A 305 11.97 -2.65 -9.78
N THR A 306 13.19 -2.29 -10.19
CA THR A 306 14.36 -3.18 -10.05
C THR A 306 15.01 -3.05 -8.69
N VAL A 307 15.48 -4.18 -8.17
CA VAL A 307 16.17 -4.34 -6.89
C VAL A 307 17.31 -5.37 -6.99
N ASP A 308 17.97 -5.47 -8.14
CA ASP A 308 18.98 -6.51 -8.40
C ASP A 308 20.19 -6.38 -7.43
N PRO A 309 20.62 -7.48 -6.76
CA PRO A 309 21.76 -7.50 -5.83
C PRO A 309 23.11 -7.16 -6.50
N GLY A 310 23.22 -7.27 -7.83
CA GLY A 310 24.40 -6.86 -8.59
C GLY A 310 24.58 -5.34 -8.70
N TYR A 311 23.57 -4.54 -8.31
CA TYR A 311 23.62 -3.08 -8.43
C TYR A 311 24.76 -2.48 -7.62
N LYS A 312 25.68 -1.76 -8.29
CA LYS A 312 26.68 -0.90 -7.65
C LYS A 312 26.15 0.53 -7.48
N GLU A 313 25.19 0.96 -8.30
CA GLU A 313 24.67 2.33 -8.31
C GLU A 313 23.20 2.40 -8.74
N TRP A 314 22.41 3.30 -8.15
CA TRP A 314 21.00 3.49 -8.49
C TRP A 314 20.88 4.45 -9.67
N THR A 315 20.47 3.92 -10.82
CA THR A 315 20.16 4.73 -12.01
C THR A 315 18.66 4.99 -12.06
N ARG A 316 18.28 6.25 -12.24
CA ARG A 316 16.95 6.57 -12.74
C ARG A 316 17.03 6.66 -14.25
N TYR A 317 15.97 6.30 -14.96
CA TYR A 317 15.97 6.40 -16.42
C TYR A 317 16.14 7.84 -16.94
N PHE A 318 16.03 8.84 -16.05
CA PHE A 318 16.08 10.26 -16.37
C PHE A 318 17.15 11.03 -15.58
N SER A 319 18.07 10.35 -14.88
CA SER A 319 19.16 11.03 -14.19
C SER A 319 20.44 10.22 -14.22
N GLU A 320 21.56 10.91 -13.99
CA GLU A 320 22.82 10.25 -13.71
C GLU A 320 22.72 9.30 -12.52
N SER A 321 23.60 8.31 -12.57
CA SER A 321 23.75 7.30 -11.54
C SER A 321 24.12 7.93 -10.20
N ARG A 322 23.56 7.40 -9.11
CA ARG A 322 23.90 7.83 -7.75
C ARG A 322 24.26 6.63 -6.90
N GLN A 323 25.21 6.81 -5.99
CA GLN A 323 25.39 5.84 -4.91
C GLN A 323 24.10 5.74 -4.12
N GLY A 324 23.57 4.53 -4.02
CA GLY A 324 22.25 4.28 -3.45
C GLY A 324 22.21 2.91 -2.78
N HIS A 325 21.24 2.75 -1.89
CA HIS A 325 20.96 1.50 -1.20
C HIS A 325 19.95 0.69 -2.01
N THR A 326 20.27 -0.59 -2.26
CA THR A 326 19.30 -1.59 -2.70
C THR A 326 18.76 -2.29 -1.46
N PRO A 327 17.56 -1.95 -0.96
CA PRO A 327 17.01 -2.61 0.22
C PRO A 327 16.64 -4.05 -0.11
N LEU A 328 17.40 -4.99 0.42
CA LEU A 328 17.17 -6.42 0.29
C LEU A 328 15.79 -6.80 0.87
N HIS A 329 15.38 -6.15 1.96
CA HIS A 329 14.05 -6.37 2.52
C HIS A 329 12.93 -5.98 1.53
N GLY A 330 13.08 -4.83 0.88
CA GLY A 330 12.11 -4.36 -0.12
C GLY A 330 12.02 -5.33 -1.31
N ARG A 331 13.16 -5.89 -1.76
CA ARG A 331 13.17 -6.92 -2.80
C ARG A 331 12.40 -8.17 -2.40
N ALA A 332 12.69 -8.71 -1.22
CA ALA A 332 12.00 -9.90 -0.73
C ALA A 332 10.49 -9.65 -0.62
N TYR A 333 10.10 -8.44 -0.21
CA TYR A 333 8.69 -8.03 -0.13
C TYR A 333 8.01 -7.94 -1.51
N TYR A 334 8.65 -7.34 -2.53
CA TYR A 334 8.12 -7.34 -3.90
C TYR A 334 7.97 -8.75 -4.46
N GLN A 335 8.96 -9.63 -4.21
CA GLN A 335 8.87 -11.02 -4.63
C GLN A 335 7.71 -11.75 -3.96
N MET A 336 7.50 -11.50 -2.66
CA MET A 336 6.38 -12.07 -1.94
C MET A 336 5.05 -11.67 -2.58
N MET A 337 4.85 -10.38 -2.87
CA MET A 337 3.61 -9.88 -3.47
C MET A 337 3.36 -10.45 -4.88
N GLU A 338 4.40 -10.55 -5.70
CA GLU A 338 4.31 -11.17 -7.03
C GLU A 338 3.88 -12.64 -6.90
N CYS A 339 4.51 -13.40 -6.01
CA CYS A 339 4.21 -14.82 -5.83
C CYS A 339 2.89 -15.12 -5.11
N LEU A 340 2.34 -14.15 -4.38
CA LEU A 340 0.96 -14.18 -3.89
C LEU A 340 -0.05 -13.76 -4.98
N GLY A 341 0.40 -13.37 -6.17
CA GLY A 341 -0.45 -12.91 -7.27
C GLY A 341 -1.21 -11.62 -6.93
N VAL A 342 -0.62 -10.76 -6.09
CA VAL A 342 -1.20 -9.44 -5.74
C VAL A 342 -1.00 -8.47 -6.90
N SER A 343 0.15 -8.54 -7.58
CA SER A 343 0.51 -7.74 -8.75
C SER A 343 1.44 -8.53 -9.67
N LYS A 344 1.61 -8.09 -10.92
CA LYS A 344 2.65 -8.60 -11.81
C LYS A 344 3.80 -7.59 -11.88
N ILE A 345 5.04 -8.04 -11.72
CA ILE A 345 6.20 -7.17 -11.75
C ILE A 345 7.04 -7.50 -12.98
N TYR A 346 7.14 -6.55 -13.92
CA TYR A 346 8.01 -6.70 -15.08
C TYR A 346 9.42 -6.27 -14.70
N LEU A 347 10.17 -7.23 -14.15
CA LEU A 347 11.63 -7.22 -14.10
C LEU A 347 12.15 -7.85 -15.40
N LEU A 348 13.34 -7.45 -15.86
CA LEU A 348 13.95 -7.86 -17.14
C LEU A 348 14.15 -9.37 -17.37
N VAL A 349 13.63 -10.26 -16.53
CA VAL A 349 13.84 -11.71 -16.63
C VAL A 349 12.55 -12.53 -16.52
N ILE A 350 11.37 -11.95 -16.22
CA ILE A 350 10.17 -12.77 -15.98
C ILE A 350 9.14 -12.55 -17.09
N THR A 351 9.19 -13.41 -18.11
CA THR A 351 8.05 -13.69 -18.98
C THR A 351 7.20 -14.82 -18.39
N ALA A 352 5.97 -14.47 -18.04
CA ALA A 352 4.77 -15.32 -17.92
C ALA A 352 4.78 -16.47 -16.89
N ILE A 353 3.87 -16.40 -15.91
CA ILE A 353 2.75 -17.34 -15.65
C ILE A 353 1.93 -16.78 -14.48
N GLY A 354 0.61 -16.69 -14.64
CA GLY A 354 -0.27 -16.24 -13.56
C GLY A 354 -1.74 -16.53 -13.86
N LYS A 355 -2.17 -17.79 -13.70
CA LYS A 355 -3.59 -18.18 -13.76
C LYS A 355 -4.10 -19.11 -12.63
N HIS A 356 -3.25 -19.56 -11.69
CA HIS A 356 -3.68 -20.54 -10.66
C HIS A 356 -4.06 -19.98 -9.27
N LEU A 357 -3.78 -18.71 -8.96
CA LEU A 357 -3.91 -18.15 -7.59
C LEU A 357 -5.29 -17.57 -7.23
N LYS A 358 -6.24 -17.44 -8.18
CA LYS A 358 -7.53 -16.78 -7.90
C LYS A 358 -8.44 -17.60 -6.98
N THR A 359 -8.47 -18.92 -7.13
CA THR A 359 -9.38 -19.80 -6.36
C THR A 359 -8.90 -19.98 -4.91
N VAL A 360 -7.58 -20.08 -4.70
CA VAL A 360 -6.96 -20.28 -3.37
C VAL A 360 -7.15 -19.06 -2.46
N LYS A 361 -7.17 -17.84 -3.02
CA LYS A 361 -7.39 -16.60 -2.24
C LYS A 361 -8.76 -16.54 -1.54
N PHE A 362 -9.80 -17.09 -2.14
CA PHE A 362 -11.17 -16.93 -1.61
C PHE A 362 -11.39 -17.79 -0.34
N SER A 363 -10.93 -19.04 -0.34
CA SER A 363 -11.00 -19.92 0.83
C SER A 363 -10.12 -19.42 1.98
N ILE A 364 -8.90 -18.95 1.67
CA ILE A 364 -7.95 -18.45 2.68
C ILE A 364 -8.43 -17.12 3.28
N MET A 365 -9.06 -16.23 2.51
CA MET A 365 -9.60 -14.98 3.05
C MET A 365 -10.76 -15.22 4.02
N LYS A 366 -11.63 -16.20 3.74
CA LYS A 366 -12.72 -16.59 4.65
C LYS A 366 -12.16 -17.14 5.97
N LEU A 367 -11.10 -17.94 5.90
CA LEU A 367 -10.37 -18.50 7.04
C LEU A 367 -9.64 -17.43 7.88
N ILE A 368 -8.99 -16.45 7.24
CA ILE A 368 -8.25 -15.41 7.99
C ILE A 368 -9.22 -14.45 8.69
N LEU A 369 -10.34 -14.11 8.04
CA LEU A 369 -11.37 -13.26 8.63
C LEU A 369 -12.12 -13.97 9.77
N SER A 370 -12.30 -15.29 9.73
CA SER A 370 -12.91 -16.07 10.82
C SER A 370 -11.96 -16.31 11.99
N SER A 371 -10.64 -16.40 11.74
CA SER A 371 -9.64 -16.72 12.77
C SER A 371 -9.10 -15.49 13.53
N GLY A 372 -9.41 -14.26 13.10
CA GLY A 372 -9.04 -13.03 13.79
C GLY A 372 -7.53 -12.75 13.83
N GLY A 373 -6.77 -13.26 12.84
CA GLY A 373 -5.32 -13.05 12.77
C GLY A 373 -4.48 -13.85 13.78
N ARG A 374 -5.03 -14.93 14.35
CA ARG A 374 -4.29 -15.83 15.26
C ARG A 374 -3.19 -16.63 14.52
N LYS A 375 -2.13 -17.04 15.23
CA LYS A 375 -1.12 -17.99 14.72
C LYS A 375 -1.79 -19.31 14.38
N LEU A 376 -1.81 -19.66 13.09
CA LEU A 376 -2.30 -20.94 12.58
C LEU A 376 -1.13 -21.93 12.66
N LYS A 377 -1.04 -22.63 13.80
CA LYS A 377 -0.04 -23.68 14.02
C LYS A 377 -0.46 -25.01 13.42
#